data_AF-A0A7L2S131-F1
#
_entry.id   AF-A0A7L2S131-F1
#
_cell.length_a   1.000
_cell.length_b   1.000
_cell.length_c   1.000
_cell.angle_alpha   90.00
_cell.angle_beta   90.00
_cell.angle_gamma   90.00
#
_symmetry.space_group_name_H-M   'P 1'
#
loop_
_entity.id
_entity.type
_entity.pdbx_description
1 polymer ?
#
loop_
_entity_poly.entity_id
_entity_poly.type
_entity_poly.pdbx_seq_one_letter_code
_entity_poly.pdbx_strand_id
1 'polypeptide(L)'
;LADTDALPGLKELLESVPNTEKRTWDLFSWILSSKVFMIQSTKKQEYEKIQELTGMSGAAVPAPDYLFEIVYCDQMNTKFAETKGERDLIYAFHGSRLENFHSILHNGLHCHLNRTSLFGEGTYLTSDLSLALLYSPHGLGWQRSVLGPVLSCVAVCEIIDHPDVKCQVKKKGES
;
A
#
# COMPACT_ATOMS: atom_id res chain seq x y z
N LEU A 1 19.20 13.48 2.79
CA LEU A 1 18.95 13.05 4.19
C LEU A 1 18.97 14.23 5.15
N ALA A 2 19.97 15.12 5.12
CA ALA A 2 19.96 16.34 5.97
C ALA A 2 18.76 17.28 5.72
N ASP A 3 18.20 17.30 4.52
CA ASP A 3 17.07 18.19 4.18
C ASP A 3 15.71 17.69 4.74
N THR A 4 15.54 16.40 5.05
CA THR A 4 14.24 15.85 5.48
C THR A 4 13.93 16.09 6.95
N ASP A 5 14.96 16.23 7.79
CA ASP A 5 14.81 16.54 9.22
C ASP A 5 14.37 18.00 9.46
N ALA A 6 14.60 18.86 8.46
CA ALA A 6 14.20 20.27 8.48
C ALA A 6 12.78 20.52 7.93
N LEU A 7 12.09 19.50 7.41
CA LEU A 7 10.78 19.70 6.78
C LEU A 7 9.70 20.02 7.83
N PRO A 8 8.97 21.14 7.68
CA PRO A 8 7.88 21.52 8.59
C PRO A 8 6.68 20.59 8.41
N GLY A 9 5.87 20.41 9.46
CA GLY A 9 4.62 19.65 9.34
C GLY A 9 3.70 20.27 8.29
N LEU A 10 2.83 19.48 7.63
CA LEU A 10 1.96 20.01 6.56
C LEU A 10 1.07 21.18 7.01
N LYS A 11 0.58 21.15 8.26
CA LYS A 11 -0.20 22.26 8.82
C LYS A 11 0.62 23.54 8.94
N GLU A 12 1.84 23.43 9.49
CA GLU A 12 2.80 24.53 9.61
C GLU A 12 3.21 25.07 8.23
N LEU A 13 3.41 24.19 7.25
CA LEU A 13 3.68 24.57 5.87
C LEU A 13 2.55 25.45 5.28
N LEU A 14 1.30 25.04 5.45
CA LEU A 14 0.13 25.76 4.92
C LEU A 14 -0.11 27.10 5.64
N GLU A 15 0.16 27.16 6.96
CA GLU A 15 0.01 28.38 7.76
C GLU A 15 1.16 29.39 7.52
N SER A 16 2.30 28.94 7.00
CA SER A 16 3.50 29.77 6.80
C SER A 16 3.60 30.42 5.41
N VAL A 17 2.58 30.32 4.54
CA VAL A 17 2.54 31.00 3.23
C VAL A 17 2.38 32.50 3.46
N PRO A 18 3.46 33.32 3.38
CA PRO A 18 4.41 33.35 2.26
C PRO A 18 5.91 33.20 2.62
N ASN A 19 6.24 32.85 3.87
CA ASN A 19 7.61 32.82 4.42
C ASN A 19 8.33 31.47 4.25
N THR A 20 7.68 30.45 3.72
CA THR A 20 8.32 29.15 3.49
C THR A 20 9.37 29.24 2.37
N GLU A 21 10.52 28.61 2.56
CA GLU A 21 11.52 28.46 1.51
C GLU A 21 10.96 27.76 0.27
N LYS A 22 11.28 28.29 -0.91
CA LYS A 22 10.86 27.74 -2.21
C LYS A 22 11.22 26.25 -2.35
N ARG A 23 12.40 25.85 -1.87
CA ARG A 23 12.89 24.46 -1.95
C ARG A 23 11.97 23.47 -1.24
N THR A 24 11.39 23.87 -0.10
CA THR A 24 10.43 23.06 0.65
C THR A 24 9.15 22.85 -0.17
N TRP A 25 8.64 23.92 -0.80
CA TRP A 25 7.47 23.84 -1.70
C TRP A 25 7.75 22.98 -2.93
N ASP A 26 8.91 23.14 -3.56
CA ASP A 26 9.31 22.35 -4.74
C ASP A 26 9.37 20.85 -4.38
N LEU A 27 9.88 20.50 -3.18
CA LEU A 27 9.93 19.12 -2.72
C LEU A 27 8.53 18.53 -2.46
N PHE A 28 7.67 19.23 -1.70
CA PHE A 28 6.30 18.75 -1.47
C PHE A 28 5.50 18.66 -2.77
N SER A 29 5.67 19.62 -3.67
CA SER A 29 5.06 19.60 -5.00
C SER A 29 5.52 18.35 -5.76
N TRP A 30 6.82 18.05 -5.78
CA TRP A 30 7.34 16.84 -6.41
C TRP A 30 6.74 15.56 -5.80
N ILE A 31 6.73 15.42 -4.46
CA ILE A 31 6.15 14.25 -3.76
C ILE A 31 4.67 14.05 -4.14
N LEU A 32 3.91 15.13 -4.26
CA LEU A 32 2.46 15.09 -4.52
C LEU A 32 2.09 15.15 -6.01
N SER A 33 3.08 15.27 -6.91
CA SER A 33 2.85 15.54 -8.35
C SER A 33 2.50 14.32 -9.22
N SER A 34 2.20 13.16 -8.61
CA SER A 34 1.87 11.96 -9.37
C SER A 34 0.70 12.22 -10.32
N LYS A 35 0.90 11.93 -11.60
CA LYS A 35 -0.16 11.99 -12.63
C LYS A 35 -0.85 10.65 -12.85
N VAL A 36 -0.33 9.59 -12.22
CA VAL A 36 -0.76 8.20 -12.47
C VAL A 36 -1.75 7.74 -11.42
N PHE A 37 -1.65 8.26 -10.20
CA PHE A 37 -2.53 7.91 -9.10
C PHE A 37 -2.67 9.06 -8.11
N MET A 38 -3.73 9.01 -7.32
CA MET A 38 -3.93 9.81 -6.10
C MET A 38 -4.16 8.88 -4.91
N ILE A 39 -3.84 9.36 -3.71
CA ILE A 39 -4.10 8.64 -2.46
C ILE A 39 -5.21 9.38 -1.71
N GLN A 40 -6.28 8.68 -1.37
CA GLN A 40 -7.42 9.24 -0.65
C GLN A 40 -7.58 8.56 0.71
N SER A 41 -7.83 9.35 1.76
CA SER A 41 -8.20 8.77 3.06
C SER A 41 -9.61 8.20 2.99
N THR A 42 -9.82 7.02 3.55
CA THR A 42 -11.13 6.36 3.54
C THR A 42 -11.70 6.20 4.94
N LYS A 43 -12.99 5.83 5.02
CA LYS A 43 -13.70 5.61 6.28
C LYS A 43 -13.44 4.20 6.80
N LYS A 44 -13.59 4.02 8.11
CA LYS A 44 -13.49 2.70 8.76
C LYS A 44 -14.40 1.63 8.17
N GLN A 45 -15.56 2.01 7.62
CA GLN A 45 -16.49 1.08 6.94
C GLN A 45 -15.85 0.37 5.74
N GLU A 46 -14.91 1.01 5.04
CA GLU A 46 -14.19 0.35 3.93
C GLU A 46 -13.30 -0.80 4.43
N TYR A 47 -12.93 -0.83 5.72
CA TYR A 47 -12.20 -1.95 6.29
C TYR A 47 -13.06 -3.22 6.35
N GLU A 48 -14.36 -3.09 6.66
CA GLU A 48 -15.30 -4.23 6.66
C GLU A 48 -15.40 -4.84 5.25
N LYS A 49 -15.49 -3.99 4.22
CA LYS A 49 -15.46 -4.42 2.82
C LYS A 49 -14.16 -5.14 2.45
N ILE A 50 -13.00 -4.66 2.92
CA ILE A 50 -11.71 -5.34 2.71
C ILE A 50 -11.73 -6.72 3.39
N GLN A 51 -12.29 -6.84 4.60
CA GLN A 51 -12.39 -8.13 5.30
C GLN A 51 -13.25 -9.12 4.50
N GLU A 52 -14.39 -8.68 3.97
CA GLU A 52 -15.26 -9.49 3.12
C GLU A 52 -14.55 -9.93 1.83
N LEU A 53 -13.96 -8.98 1.10
CA LEU A 53 -13.29 -9.24 -0.18
C LEU A 53 -12.08 -10.18 -0.05
N THR A 54 -11.39 -10.14 1.09
CA THR A 54 -10.21 -10.99 1.35
C THR A 54 -10.58 -12.31 2.04
N GLY A 55 -11.85 -12.51 2.40
CA GLY A 55 -12.31 -13.68 3.15
C GLY A 55 -11.72 -13.76 4.57
N MET A 56 -11.30 -12.63 5.13
CA MET A 56 -10.73 -12.56 6.46
C MET A 56 -11.82 -12.86 7.49
N SER A 57 -11.70 -13.99 8.19
CA SER A 57 -12.66 -14.39 9.23
C SER A 57 -11.92 -14.76 10.52
N GLY A 58 -12.29 -14.12 11.62
CA GLY A 58 -12.09 -14.65 12.98
C GLY A 58 -10.70 -14.57 13.61
N ALA A 59 -9.67 -14.01 12.97
CA ALA A 59 -8.40 -13.72 13.63
C ALA A 59 -8.47 -12.37 14.38
N ALA A 60 -7.97 -12.33 15.62
CA ALA A 60 -7.85 -11.09 16.40
C ALA A 60 -6.67 -10.26 15.87
N VAL A 61 -6.84 -9.68 14.69
CA VAL A 61 -5.86 -8.79 14.06
C VAL A 61 -6.23 -7.35 14.40
N PRO A 62 -5.28 -6.46 14.76
CA PRO A 62 -5.60 -5.06 15.03
C PRO A 62 -6.19 -4.40 13.78
N ALA A 63 -7.26 -3.63 13.97
CA ALA A 63 -7.78 -2.76 12.94
C ALA A 63 -6.76 -1.65 12.64
N PRO A 64 -6.62 -1.20 11.37
CA PRO A 64 -5.69 -0.14 11.03
C PRO A 64 -6.13 1.20 11.62
N ASP A 65 -5.15 2.00 12.08
CA ASP A 65 -5.39 3.38 12.55
C ASP A 65 -5.85 4.30 11.41
N TYR A 66 -5.30 4.08 10.22
CA TYR A 66 -5.57 4.84 9.00
C TYR A 66 -5.77 3.90 7.82
N LEU A 67 -6.72 4.25 6.95
CA LEU A 67 -6.97 3.51 5.71
C LEU A 67 -6.94 4.49 4.53
N PHE A 68 -6.29 4.05 3.45
CA PHE A 68 -6.13 4.84 2.24
C PHE A 68 -6.46 4.00 1.01
N GLU A 69 -7.08 4.64 0.02
CA GLU A 69 -7.36 4.08 -1.29
C GLU A 69 -6.48 4.73 -2.35
N ILE A 70 -5.97 3.92 -3.28
CA ILE A 70 -5.19 4.39 -4.43
C ILE A 70 -6.15 4.50 -5.61
N VAL A 71 -6.38 5.73 -6.06
CA VAL A 71 -7.21 6.02 -7.22
C VAL A 71 -6.31 6.27 -8.41
N TYR A 72 -6.23 5.31 -9.33
CA TYR A 72 -5.45 5.43 -10.55
C TYR A 72 -6.15 6.31 -11.59
N CYS A 73 -5.39 6.93 -12.49
CA CYS A 73 -5.93 7.69 -13.60
C CYS A 73 -6.63 6.79 -14.63
N ASP A 74 -7.52 7.38 -15.43
CA ASP A 74 -8.35 6.66 -16.40
C ASP A 74 -7.53 5.77 -17.33
N GLN A 75 -6.37 6.24 -17.79
CA GLN A 75 -5.49 5.45 -18.66
C GLN A 75 -5.06 4.13 -18.02
N MET A 76 -4.73 4.13 -16.73
CA MET A 76 -4.33 2.91 -16.02
C MET A 76 -5.54 2.03 -15.70
N ASN A 77 -6.67 2.63 -15.32
CA ASN A 77 -7.92 1.91 -15.06
C ASN A 77 -8.43 1.20 -16.31
N THR A 78 -8.41 1.87 -17.48
CA THR A 78 -8.79 1.26 -18.76
C THR A 78 -7.87 0.09 -19.09
N LYS A 79 -6.55 0.25 -18.97
CA LYS A 79 -5.60 -0.84 -19.22
C LYS A 79 -5.83 -2.04 -18.29
N PHE A 80 -6.12 -1.78 -17.02
CA PHE A 80 -6.44 -2.84 -16.05
C PHE A 80 -7.74 -3.56 -16.41
N ALA A 81 -8.80 -2.82 -16.76
CA ALA A 81 -10.08 -3.37 -17.18
C ALA A 81 -9.98 -4.20 -18.47
N GLU A 82 -9.22 -3.73 -19.46
CA GLU A 82 -8.92 -4.48 -20.69
C GLU A 82 -8.18 -5.78 -20.40
N THR A 83 -7.20 -5.74 -19.49
CA THR A 83 -6.43 -6.94 -19.09
C THR A 83 -7.30 -7.94 -18.32
N LYS A 84 -8.18 -7.44 -17.44
CA LYS A 84 -9.14 -8.25 -16.68
C LYS A 84 -10.08 -8.99 -17.64
N GLY A 85 -10.70 -8.27 -18.58
CA GLY A 85 -11.74 -8.82 -19.43
C GLY A 85 -12.89 -9.38 -18.60
N GLU A 86 -13.31 -10.61 -18.90
CA GLU A 86 -14.38 -11.31 -18.19
C GLU A 86 -13.93 -12.05 -16.92
N ARG A 87 -12.64 -11.98 -16.57
CA ARG A 87 -12.10 -12.67 -15.38
C ARG A 87 -12.53 -11.99 -14.10
N ASP A 88 -12.59 -12.77 -13.03
CA ASP A 88 -12.88 -12.30 -11.69
C ASP A 88 -11.67 -11.60 -11.05
N LEU A 89 -11.93 -10.92 -9.94
CA LEU A 89 -10.92 -10.26 -9.11
C LEU A 89 -10.76 -11.00 -7.79
N ILE A 90 -9.51 -11.13 -7.37
CA ILE A 90 -9.12 -11.64 -6.06
C ILE A 90 -8.46 -10.48 -5.31
N TYR A 91 -8.74 -10.38 -4.01
CA TYR A 91 -8.08 -9.43 -3.12
C TYR A 91 -7.18 -10.17 -2.15
N ALA A 92 -5.95 -9.69 -1.98
CA ALA A 92 -5.00 -10.25 -1.03
C ALA A 92 -4.07 -9.18 -0.47
N PHE A 93 -3.46 -9.48 0.67
CA PHE A 93 -2.52 -8.61 1.37
C PHE A 93 -1.09 -8.84 0.91
N HIS A 94 -0.33 -7.75 0.88
CA HIS A 94 1.13 -7.76 0.74
C HIS A 94 1.76 -6.99 1.90
N GLY A 95 2.55 -7.70 2.71
CA GLY A 95 3.36 -7.09 3.75
C GLY A 95 4.75 -6.71 3.24
N SER A 96 5.25 -5.54 3.65
CA SER A 96 6.58 -5.07 3.29
C SER A 96 7.09 -4.08 4.34
N ARG A 97 8.40 -3.87 4.40
CA ARG A 97 9.02 -2.77 5.16
C ARG A 97 8.53 -1.41 4.65
N LEU A 98 8.38 -0.45 5.55
CA LEU A 98 7.78 0.87 5.28
C LEU A 98 8.50 1.62 4.15
N GLU A 99 9.82 1.60 4.11
CA GLU A 99 10.66 2.28 3.12
C GLU A 99 10.41 1.84 1.67
N ASN A 100 9.81 0.67 1.47
CA ASN A 100 9.50 0.15 0.13
C ASN A 100 8.22 0.77 -0.46
N PHE A 101 7.30 1.29 0.36
CA PHE A 101 5.97 1.69 -0.09
C PHE A 101 5.98 2.86 -1.08
N HIS A 102 6.95 3.77 -0.99
CA HIS A 102 7.12 4.80 -2.02
C HIS A 102 7.39 4.16 -3.39
N SER A 103 8.32 3.20 -3.48
CA SER A 103 8.57 2.50 -4.74
C SER A 103 7.39 1.63 -5.18
N ILE A 104 6.70 0.97 -4.23
CA ILE A 104 5.55 0.12 -4.55
C ILE A 104 4.42 0.95 -5.18
N LEU A 105 4.15 2.16 -4.65
CA LEU A 105 3.15 3.07 -5.20
C LEU A 105 3.50 3.53 -6.62
N HIS A 106 4.76 3.88 -6.87
CA HIS A 106 5.17 4.46 -8.16
C HIS A 106 5.49 3.44 -9.24
N ASN A 107 5.94 2.24 -8.85
CA ASN A 107 6.46 1.23 -9.79
C ASN A 107 5.73 -0.11 -9.70
N GLY A 108 4.76 -0.26 -8.80
CA GLY A 108 4.11 -1.54 -8.50
C GLY A 108 4.98 -2.49 -7.69
N LEU A 109 4.46 -3.70 -7.46
CA LEU A 109 5.16 -4.77 -6.77
C LEU A 109 6.16 -5.43 -7.73
N HIS A 110 7.44 -5.07 -7.61
CA HIS A 110 8.51 -5.63 -8.46
C HIS A 110 8.80 -7.10 -8.13
N CYS A 111 8.46 -8.00 -9.04
CA CYS A 111 8.69 -9.45 -8.92
C CYS A 111 10.17 -9.84 -8.71
N HIS A 112 11.13 -9.05 -9.20
CA HIS A 112 12.58 -9.37 -9.21
C HIS A 112 13.39 -8.76 -8.06
N LEU A 113 12.80 -7.91 -7.22
CA LEU A 113 13.49 -7.37 -6.03
C LEU A 113 13.39 -8.32 -4.83
N ASN A 114 12.54 -9.34 -4.89
CA ASN A 114 12.43 -10.44 -3.92
C ASN A 114 13.50 -11.52 -4.14
N ARG A 115 14.78 -11.13 -4.22
CA ARG A 115 15.91 -12.04 -4.53
C ARG A 115 16.13 -13.18 -3.53
N THR A 116 15.43 -13.19 -2.40
CA THR A 116 15.50 -14.25 -1.40
C THR A 116 14.09 -14.66 -1.00
N SER A 117 13.56 -15.69 -1.66
CA SER A 117 12.31 -16.30 -1.21
C SER A 117 12.45 -17.82 -1.26
N LEU A 118 11.79 -18.49 -0.33
CA LEU A 118 11.76 -19.96 -0.20
C LEU A 118 11.05 -20.64 -1.38
N PHE A 119 10.34 -19.90 -2.24
CA PHE A 119 9.44 -20.45 -3.26
C PHE A 119 9.70 -19.92 -4.70
N GLY A 120 10.78 -19.17 -4.92
CA GLY A 120 11.21 -18.69 -6.25
C GLY A 120 10.84 -17.23 -6.55
N GLU A 121 11.11 -16.79 -7.78
CA GLU A 121 10.81 -15.41 -8.20
C GLU A 121 9.30 -15.16 -8.27
N GLY A 122 8.85 -14.03 -7.71
CA GLY A 122 7.44 -13.64 -7.72
C GLY A 122 7.05 -12.65 -6.61
N THR A 123 5.82 -12.15 -6.73
CA THR A 123 5.17 -11.32 -5.72
C THR A 123 4.36 -12.21 -4.78
N TYR A 124 4.66 -12.16 -3.49
CA TYR A 124 4.00 -12.97 -2.47
C TYR A 124 2.82 -12.23 -1.87
N LEU A 125 1.65 -12.86 -1.94
CA LEU A 125 0.37 -12.33 -1.46
C LEU A 125 -0.29 -13.37 -0.54
N THR A 126 -1.10 -12.91 0.40
CA THR A 126 -1.83 -13.77 1.34
C THR A 126 -3.22 -13.22 1.62
N SER A 127 -4.23 -14.08 1.76
CA SER A 127 -5.55 -13.68 2.29
C SER A 127 -5.55 -13.50 3.81
N ASP A 128 -4.52 -13.97 4.51
CA ASP A 128 -4.36 -13.81 5.96
C ASP A 128 -3.57 -12.55 6.29
N LEU A 129 -4.26 -11.53 6.81
CA LEU A 129 -3.64 -10.27 7.26
C LEU A 129 -2.59 -10.49 8.36
N SER A 130 -2.79 -11.47 9.24
CA SER A 130 -1.83 -11.78 10.32
C SER A 130 -0.48 -12.19 9.75
N LEU A 131 -0.48 -12.96 8.66
CA LEU A 131 0.73 -13.35 7.94
C LEU A 131 1.37 -12.14 7.24
N ALA A 132 0.58 -11.28 6.60
CA ALA A 132 1.11 -10.06 5.96
C ALA A 132 1.77 -9.13 6.99
N LEU A 133 1.19 -8.98 8.18
CA LEU A 133 1.75 -8.15 9.25
C LEU A 133 3.13 -8.62 9.73
N LEU A 134 3.45 -9.92 9.65
CA LEU A 134 4.80 -10.43 9.96
C LEU A 134 5.87 -9.87 9.01
N TYR A 135 5.49 -9.47 7.80
CA TYR A 135 6.36 -8.84 6.81
C TYR A 135 6.28 -7.31 6.80
N SER A 136 5.43 -6.73 7.66
CA SER A 136 5.24 -5.29 7.81
C SER A 136 5.67 -4.79 9.20
N PRO A 137 6.97 -4.88 9.54
CA PRO A 137 7.45 -4.33 10.81
C PRO A 137 7.28 -2.81 10.84
N HIS A 138 7.22 -2.27 12.05
CA HIS A 138 7.26 -0.82 12.24
C HIS A 138 8.58 -0.24 11.68
N GLY A 139 8.46 0.80 10.86
CA GLY A 139 9.57 1.56 10.32
C GLY A 139 9.50 3.03 10.72
N LEU A 140 10.62 3.74 10.59
CA LEU A 140 10.67 5.18 10.79
C LEU A 140 10.07 5.89 9.56
N GLY A 141 9.02 6.67 9.81
CA GLY A 141 8.41 7.56 8.82
C GLY A 141 8.94 8.99 8.96
N TRP A 142 8.08 9.96 8.70
CA TRP A 142 8.40 11.37 8.84
C TRP A 142 8.10 11.88 10.26
N GLN A 143 9.09 12.50 10.92
CA GLN A 143 8.98 12.93 12.32
C GLN A 143 7.83 13.91 12.60
N ARG A 144 7.49 14.77 11.64
CA ARG A 144 6.39 15.74 11.75
C ARG A 144 5.09 15.26 11.10
N SER A 145 4.99 13.96 10.81
CA SER A 145 3.77 13.36 10.25
C SER A 145 2.61 13.42 11.22
N VAL A 146 1.43 13.77 10.71
CA VAL A 146 0.16 13.69 11.46
C VAL A 146 -0.26 12.24 11.78
N LEU A 147 0.33 11.27 11.09
CA LEU A 147 0.12 9.84 11.32
C LEU A 147 1.05 9.28 12.41
N GLY A 148 1.98 10.10 12.92
CA GLY A 148 3.04 9.68 13.82
C GLY A 148 4.35 9.32 13.11
N PRO A 149 5.46 9.28 13.86
CA PRO A 149 6.81 9.09 13.32
C PRO A 149 7.19 7.62 13.05
N VAL A 150 6.39 6.66 13.55
CA VAL A 150 6.64 5.22 13.44
C VAL A 150 5.39 4.57 12.88
N LEU A 151 5.52 3.89 11.73
CA LEU A 151 4.38 3.34 10.99
C LEU A 151 4.66 1.89 10.58
N SER A 152 3.63 1.06 10.60
CA SER A 152 3.56 -0.19 9.85
C SER A 152 2.54 -0.02 8.73
N CYS A 153 2.78 -0.62 7.56
CA CYS A 153 1.90 -0.50 6.40
C CYS A 153 1.74 -1.86 5.71
N VAL A 154 0.52 -2.17 5.27
CA VAL A 154 0.18 -3.37 4.51
C VAL A 154 -0.58 -2.92 3.26
N ALA A 155 -0.21 -3.43 2.09
CA ALA A 155 -0.98 -3.19 0.87
C ALA A 155 -2.11 -4.20 0.74
N VAL A 156 -3.27 -3.74 0.27
CA VAL A 156 -4.35 -4.58 -0.26
C VAL A 156 -4.27 -4.52 -1.77
N CYS A 157 -4.09 -5.67 -2.41
CA CYS A 157 -3.89 -5.78 -3.85
C CYS A 157 -5.15 -6.34 -4.51
N GLU A 158 -5.56 -5.67 -5.59
CA GLU A 158 -6.57 -6.17 -6.53
C GLU A 158 -5.86 -6.96 -7.63
N ILE A 159 -6.26 -8.22 -7.83
CA ILE A 159 -5.55 -9.20 -8.65
C ILE A 159 -6.54 -9.79 -9.64
N ILE A 160 -6.17 -9.83 -10.92
CA ILE A 160 -6.94 -10.54 -11.94
C ILE A 160 -6.73 -12.04 -11.74
N ASP A 161 -7.82 -12.81 -11.61
CA ASP A 161 -7.75 -14.28 -11.51
C ASP A 161 -7.27 -14.88 -12.85
N HIS A 162 -5.95 -15.00 -12.98
CA HIS A 162 -5.26 -15.48 -14.17
C HIS A 162 -4.48 -16.76 -13.84
N PRO A 163 -4.31 -17.72 -14.78
CA PRO A 163 -3.55 -18.96 -14.54
C PRO A 163 -2.11 -18.77 -14.04
N ASP A 164 -1.49 -17.60 -14.27
CA ASP A 164 -0.16 -17.27 -13.75
C ASP A 164 -0.16 -16.96 -12.24
N VAL A 165 -1.34 -16.71 -11.66
CA VAL A 165 -1.53 -16.51 -10.22
C VAL A 165 -1.57 -17.88 -9.55
N LYS A 166 -0.46 -18.26 -8.91
CA LYS A 166 -0.34 -19.52 -8.18
C LYS A 166 -0.98 -19.41 -6.80
N CYS A 167 -2.24 -19.79 -6.68
CA CYS A 167 -2.93 -19.90 -5.40
C CYS A 167 -2.57 -21.21 -4.68
N GLN A 168 -1.82 -21.14 -3.57
CA GLN A 168 -1.71 -22.27 -2.65
C GLN A 168 -2.88 -22.21 -1.66
N VAL A 169 -4.02 -22.78 -2.05
CA VAL A 169 -5.13 -22.98 -1.11
C VAL A 169 -4.68 -24.04 -0.11
N LYS A 170 -4.56 -23.71 1.18
CA LYS A 170 -4.55 -24.74 2.22
C LYS A 170 -5.87 -25.50 2.10
N LYS A 171 -5.83 -26.72 1.55
CA LYS A 171 -6.94 -27.66 1.69
C LYS A 171 -7.29 -27.70 3.18
N LYS A 172 -8.47 -27.20 3.56
CA LYS A 172 -9.04 -27.55 4.87
C LYS A 172 -9.06 -29.07 4.90
N GLY A 173 -8.32 -29.66 5.84
CA GLY A 173 -8.22 -31.10 5.96
C GLY A 173 -9.62 -31.69 6.07
N GLU A 174 -9.92 -32.62 5.17
CA GLU A 174 -10.88 -33.67 5.48
C GLU A 174 -10.23 -34.52 6.56
N SER A 175 -10.69 -34.35 7.80
CA SER A 175 -10.46 -35.27 8.92
C SER A 175 -11.59 -35.12 9.91
#